data_AF-A0AA50D8H3-F1
#
_entry.id   AF-A0AA50D8H3-F1
#
_cell.length_a   1.000
_cell.length_b   1.000
_cell.length_c   1.000
_cell.angle_alpha   90.00
_cell.angle_beta   90.00
_cell.angle_gamma   90.00
#
_symmetry.space_group_name_H-M   'P 1'
#
loop_
_entity.id
_entity.type
_entity.pdbx_description
1 polymer ?
#
loop_
_entity_poly.entity_id
_entity_poly.type
_entity_poly.pdbx_seq_one_letter_code
_entity_poly.pdbx_strand_id
1 'polypeptide(L)'
;MSLATAIIVITMILMVSMSVLAARRIAPRAKRLTMQWNREGKPNWSLPRDAALAFTPALAAVVLIVIAMNGGMIVAILPVCVAFLGAHALHLILLARRGG
;
A
#
# COMPACT_ATOMS: atom_id res chain seq x y z
N MET A 1 -21.00 6.24 -12.84
CA MET A 1 -19.83 6.34 -11.93
C MET A 1 -19.18 7.71 -12.13
N SER A 2 -18.91 8.47 -11.07
CA SER A 2 -18.20 9.75 -11.22
C SER A 2 -16.73 9.54 -11.60
N LEU A 3 -16.08 10.51 -12.24
CA LEU A 3 -14.65 10.44 -12.58
C LEU A 3 -13.79 10.23 -11.32
N ALA A 4 -14.12 10.92 -10.22
CA ALA A 4 -13.44 10.76 -8.94
C ALA A 4 -13.55 9.32 -8.40
N THR A 5 -14.76 8.74 -8.45
CA THR A 5 -14.98 7.34 -8.05
C THR A 5 -14.20 6.37 -8.95
N ALA A 6 -14.15 6.63 -10.27
CA ALA A 6 -13.39 5.81 -11.20
C ALA A 6 -11.89 5.81 -10.87
N ILE A 7 -11.30 6.97 -10.57
CA ILE A 7 -9.90 7.11 -10.17
C ILE A 7 -9.60 6.33 -8.89
N ILE A 8 -10.48 6.40 -7.89
CA ILE A 8 -10.34 5.65 -6.63
C ILE A 8 -10.35 4.15 -6.91
N VAL A 9 -11.33 3.65 -7.67
CA VAL A 9 -11.45 2.22 -8.00
C VAL A 9 -10.23 1.72 -8.77
N ILE A 10 -9.78 2.45 -9.79
CA ILE A 10 -8.58 2.10 -10.57
C ILE A 10 -7.35 2.07 -9.66
N THR A 11 -7.19 3.06 -8.79
CA THR A 11 -6.08 3.12 -7.82
C THR A 11 -6.07 1.89 -6.93
N MET A 12 -7.22 1.51 -6.38
CA MET A 12 -7.35 0.32 -5.54
C MET A 12 -7.02 -0.97 -6.30
N ILE A 13 -7.50 -1.12 -7.54
CA ILE A 13 -7.18 -2.28 -8.39
C ILE A 13 -5.67 -2.38 -8.62
N LEU A 14 -5.00 -1.25 -8.92
CA LEU A 14 -3.55 -1.21 -9.11
C LEU A 14 -2.81 -1.62 -7.84
N MET A 15 -3.15 -1.06 -6.68
CA MET A 15 -2.49 -1.39 -5.41
C MET A 15 -2.69 -2.86 -5.02
N VAL A 16 -3.90 -3.40 -5.19
CA VAL A 16 -4.18 -4.82 -4.94
C VAL A 16 -3.37 -5.70 -5.90
N SER A 17 -3.34 -5.34 -7.18
CA SER A 17 -2.56 -6.08 -8.19
C SER A 17 -1.07 -6.09 -7.86
N MET A 18 -0.51 -4.95 -7.45
CA MET A 18 0.87 -4.84 -6.98
C MET A 18 1.13 -5.76 -5.77
N SER A 19 0.21 -5.78 -4.80
CA SER A 19 0.30 -6.64 -3.62
C SER A 19 0.25 -8.13 -3.98
N VAL A 20 -0.62 -8.54 -4.90
CA VAL A 20 -0.73 -9.93 -5.40
C VAL A 20 0.54 -10.35 -6.14
N LEU A 21 1.11 -9.46 -6.97
CA LEU A 21 2.37 -9.72 -7.67
C LEU A 21 3.54 -9.82 -6.68
N ALA A 22 3.59 -8.92 -5.70
CA ALA A 22 4.57 -8.95 -4.62
C ALA A 22 4.44 -10.22 -3.76
N ALA A 23 3.21 -10.70 -3.53
CA ALA A 23 2.95 -11.94 -2.81
C ALA A 23 3.54 -13.17 -3.50
N ARG A 24 3.92 -13.10 -4.78
CA ARG A 24 4.63 -14.19 -5.47
C ARG A 24 6.14 -14.02 -5.47
N ARG A 25 6.65 -12.78 -5.38
CA ARG A 25 8.08 -12.45 -5.59
C ARG A 25 8.84 -12.12 -4.31
N ILE A 26 8.20 -11.48 -3.34
CA ILE A 26 8.87 -10.97 -2.14
C ILE A 26 8.80 -12.01 -1.03
N ALA A 27 9.96 -12.54 -0.64
CA ALA A 27 10.13 -13.48 0.48
C ALA A 27 8.98 -14.51 0.59
N PRO A 28 8.74 -15.34 -0.44
CA PRO A 28 7.54 -16.18 -0.54
C PRO A 28 7.43 -17.25 0.55
N ARG A 29 8.53 -17.58 1.24
CA ARG A 29 8.57 -18.55 2.34
C ARG A 29 8.57 -17.88 3.73
N ALA A 30 8.65 -16.56 3.81
CA ALA A 30 8.67 -15.87 5.08
C ALA A 30 7.27 -15.85 5.70
N LYS A 31 7.17 -16.19 6.99
CA LYS A 31 5.89 -16.09 7.73
C LYS A 31 5.53 -14.65 8.10
N ARG A 32 6.55 -13.81 8.27
CA ARG A 32 6.43 -12.41 8.66
C ARG A 32 7.37 -11.57 7.81
N LEU A 33 7.00 -10.31 7.60
CA LEU A 33 7.82 -9.32 6.91
C LEU A 33 8.17 -8.18 7.85
N THR A 34 9.41 -7.69 7.73
CA THR A 34 9.88 -6.53 8.49
C THR A 34 9.19 -5.26 7.99
N MET A 35 8.62 -4.50 8.92
CA MET A 35 7.88 -3.26 8.64
C MET A 35 8.70 -2.02 8.99
N GLN A 36 9.56 -2.11 10.00
CA GLN A 36 10.42 -1.02 10.44
C GLN A 36 11.79 -1.55 10.89
N TRP A 37 12.78 -0.67 10.83
CA TRP A 37 14.15 -0.93 11.24
C TRP A 37 14.57 0.11 12.29
N ASN A 38 15.41 -0.30 13.24
CA ASN A 38 16.04 0.62 14.19
C ASN A 38 17.18 1.43 13.50
N ARG A 39 17.85 2.30 14.27
CA ARG A 39 18.99 3.10 13.78
C ARG A 39 20.20 2.26 13.32
N GLU A 40 20.30 1.02 13.77
CA GLU A 40 21.33 0.06 13.37
C GLU A 40 20.92 -0.73 12.11
N GLY A 41 19.74 -0.48 11.56
CA GLY A 41 19.20 -1.21 10.40
C GLY A 41 18.67 -2.61 10.72
N LYS A 42 18.51 -2.97 12.01
CA LYS A 42 17.91 -4.24 12.42
C LYS A 42 16.38 -4.13 12.48
N PRO A 43 15.64 -5.19 12.09
CA PRO A 43 14.19 -5.25 12.27
C PRO A 43 13.79 -4.99 13.73
N ASN A 44 12.94 -3.99 13.97
CA ASN A 44 12.35 -3.74 15.29
C ASN A 44 10.84 -4.04 15.32
N TRP A 45 10.20 -4.09 14.16
CA TRP A 45 8.79 -4.41 14.03
C TRP A 45 8.52 -5.22 12.76
N SER A 46 7.65 -6.23 12.87
CA SER A 46 7.26 -7.11 11.77
C SER A 46 5.77 -7.43 11.83
N LEU A 47 5.19 -7.80 10.70
CA LEU A 47 3.80 -8.24 10.57
C LEU A 47 3.71 -9.60 9.87
N PRO A 48 2.62 -10.38 10.06
CA PRO A 48 2.31 -11.50 9.20
C PRO A 48 2.35 -11.08 7.73
N ARG A 49 2.88 -11.95 6.87
CA ARG A 49 3.19 -11.60 5.48
C ARG A 49 2.02 -10.97 4.72
N ASP A 50 0.85 -11.58 4.81
CA ASP A 50 -0.32 -11.09 4.06
C ASP A 50 -0.79 -9.74 4.60
N ALA A 51 -0.72 -9.53 5.92
CA ALA A 51 -1.01 -8.24 6.55
C ALA A 51 0.00 -7.16 6.13
N ALA A 52 1.29 -7.49 6.03
CA ALA A 52 2.33 -6.55 5.59
C ALA A 52 2.15 -6.10 4.13
N LEU A 53 1.73 -7.01 3.25
CA LEU A 53 1.46 -6.70 1.84
C LEU A 53 0.16 -5.90 1.68
N ALA A 54 -0.86 -6.21 2.47
CA ALA A 54 -2.16 -5.52 2.44
C ALA A 54 -2.18 -4.18 3.18
N PHE A 55 -1.16 -3.87 3.99
CA PHE A 55 -1.15 -2.71 4.89
C PHE A 55 -1.43 -1.38 4.16
N THR A 56 -0.65 -1.06 3.13
CA THR A 56 -0.80 0.22 2.42
C THR A 56 -2.08 0.29 1.56
N PRO A 57 -2.51 -0.76 0.81
CA PRO A 57 -3.84 -0.76 0.20
C PRO A 57 -4.98 -0.56 1.20
N ALA A 58 -4.93 -1.21 2.37
CA ALA A 58 -5.96 -1.08 3.39
C ALA A 58 -6.02 0.36 3.95
N LEU A 59 -4.86 0.96 4.23
CA LEU A 59 -4.79 2.35 4.66
C LEU A 59 -5.34 3.31 3.59
N ALA A 60 -4.98 3.10 2.33
CA ALA A 60 -5.49 3.89 1.21
C ALA A 60 -7.02 3.77 1.09
N ALA A 61 -7.57 2.56 1.22
CA ALA A 61 -9.02 2.34 1.18
C ALA A 61 -9.74 3.16 2.25
N VAL A 62 -9.28 3.12 3.50
CA VAL A 62 -9.87 3.90 4.61
C VAL A 62 -9.85 5.39 4.30
N VAL A 63 -8.70 5.92 3.89
CA VAL A 63 -8.55 7.36 3.61
C VAL A 63 -9.42 7.80 2.42
N LEU A 64 -9.42 7.04 1.33
CA LEU A 64 -10.19 7.36 0.14
C LEU A 64 -11.70 7.27 0.37
N ILE A 65 -12.17 6.31 1.18
CA ILE A 65 -13.57 6.23 1.61
C ILE A 65 -13.96 7.49 2.39
N VAL A 66 -13.15 7.90 3.37
CA VAL A 66 -13.41 9.11 4.16
C VAL A 66 -13.48 10.34 3.25
N ILE A 67 -12.53 10.50 2.32
CA ILE A 67 -12.54 11.63 1.38
C ILE A 67 -13.78 11.60 0.48
N ALA A 68 -14.16 10.42 -0.03
CA ALA A 68 -15.33 10.27 -0.89
C ALA A 68 -16.64 10.59 -0.15
N MET A 69 -16.79 10.15 1.11
CA MET A 69 -17.97 10.43 1.94
C MET A 69 -18.14 11.92 2.26
N ASN A 70 -17.05 12.69 2.28
CA ASN A 70 -17.05 14.13 2.53
C ASN A 70 -17.12 14.98 1.26
N GLY A 71 -17.44 14.37 0.10
CA GLY A 71 -17.57 15.10 -1.17
C GLY A 71 -16.24 15.61 -1.73
N GLY A 72 -15.14 14.91 -1.45
CA GLY A 72 -13.80 15.30 -1.89
C GLY A 72 -13.73 15.63 -3.39
N MET A 73 -13.15 16.78 -3.69
CA MET A 73 -12.97 17.24 -5.07
C MET A 73 -11.87 16.44 -5.78
N ILE A 74 -11.98 16.32 -7.11
CA ILE A 74 -10.98 15.62 -7.92
C ILE A 74 -9.56 16.17 -7.75
N VAL A 75 -9.42 17.49 -7.56
CA VAL A 75 -8.15 18.18 -7.34
C VAL A 75 -7.44 17.72 -6.05
N ALA A 76 -8.19 17.22 -5.07
CA ALA A 76 -7.64 16.63 -3.85
C ALA A 76 -7.45 15.12 -3.98
N ILE A 77 -8.38 14.41 -4.62
CA ILE A 77 -8.35 12.94 -4.75
C ILE A 77 -7.18 12.49 -5.61
N LEU A 78 -6.92 13.14 -6.75
CA LEU A 78 -5.90 12.68 -7.69
C LEU A 78 -4.48 12.69 -7.07
N PRO A 79 -4.02 13.78 -6.42
CA PRO A 79 -2.72 13.77 -5.72
C PRO A 79 -2.64 12.71 -4.62
N VAL A 80 -3.73 12.48 -3.88
CA VAL A 80 -3.77 11.47 -2.81
C VAL A 80 -3.62 10.06 -3.39
N CYS A 81 -4.30 9.74 -4.49
CA CYS A 81 -4.14 8.48 -5.20
C CYS A 81 -2.70 8.27 -5.69
N VAL A 82 -2.10 9.30 -6.30
CA VAL A 82 -0.70 9.24 -6.76
C VAL A 82 0.26 9.03 -5.60
N ALA A 83 0.05 9.74 -4.48
CA ALA A 83 0.86 9.59 -3.28
C ALA A 83 0.78 8.18 -2.69
N PHE A 84 -0.42 7.59 -2.61
CA PHE A 84 -0.60 6.21 -2.14
C PHE A 84 0.03 5.18 -3.08
N LEU A 85 -0.07 5.36 -4.39
CA LEU A 85 0.61 4.48 -5.36
C LEU A 85 2.14 4.55 -5.18
N GLY A 86 2.69 5.76 -5.08
CA GLY A 86 4.12 5.97 -4.84
C GLY A 86 4.59 5.38 -3.51
N ALA A 87 3.84 5.63 -2.43
CA ALA A 87 4.12 5.07 -1.11
C ALA A 87 4.04 3.54 -1.11
N HIS A 88 3.06 2.94 -1.79
CA HIS A 88 2.94 1.50 -1.89
C HIS A 88 4.07 0.88 -2.72
N ALA A 89 4.44 1.50 -3.85
CA ALA A 89 5.60 1.08 -4.63
C ALA A 89 6.88 1.11 -3.78
N LEU A 90 7.11 2.21 -3.04
CA LEU A 90 8.24 2.34 -2.13
C LEU A 90 8.22 1.26 -1.03
N HIS A 91 7.06 1.04 -0.41
CA HIS A 91 6.87 -0.01 0.60
C HIS A 91 7.27 -1.39 0.06
N LEU A 92 6.78 -1.77 -1.12
CA LEU A 92 7.13 -3.05 -1.75
C LEU A 92 8.61 -3.12 -2.13
N ILE A 93 9.22 -2.03 -2.59
CA ILE A 93 10.67 -1.98 -2.88
C ILE A 93 11.49 -2.21 -1.60
N LEU A 94 11.10 -1.59 -0.49
CA LEU A 94 11.77 -1.78 0.79
C LEU A 94 11.61 -3.21 1.30
N LEU A 95 10.41 -3.79 1.16
CA LEU A 95 10.17 -5.20 1.48
C LEU A 95 10.98 -6.15 0.60
N ALA A 96 11.11 -5.85 -0.70
CA ALA A 96 11.91 -6.67 -1.61
C ALA A 96 13.42 -6.62 -1.27
N ARG A 97 13.90 -5.49 -0.75
CA ARG A 97 15.32 -5.30 -0.41
C ARG A 97 15.68 -5.76 1.00
N ARG A 98 14.77 -5.63 1.96
CA ARG A 98 15.05 -5.74 3.41
C ARG A 98 13.90 -6.35 4.23
N GLY A 99 12.84 -6.82 3.58
CA GLY A 99 11.62 -7.28 4.24
C GLY A 99 11.69 -8.72 4.77
N GLY A 100 12.73 -9.47 4.44
CA GLY A 100 13.01 -10.83 4.91
C GLY A 100 14.33 -10.91 5.66
#